data_AF-A0A9D1RQ91-F1
#
_entry.id   AF-A0A9D1RQ91-F1
#
_cell.length_a   1.000
_cell.length_b   1.000
_cell.length_c   1.000
_cell.angle_alpha   90.00
_cell.angle_beta   90.00
_cell.angle_gamma   90.00
#
_symmetry.space_group_name_H-M   'P 1'
#
loop_
_entity.id
_entity.type
_entity.pdbx_description
1 polymer ?
#
loop_
_entity_poly.entity_id
_entity_poly.type
_entity_poly.pdbx_seq_one_letter_code
_entity_poly.pdbx_strand_id
1 'polypeptide(L)' 'RIAALGERRIPTMILAWPGDAAHPLAVAEELRELLPESHLLCAQTPEDVRRWPDLIGSFIREAEKASHVTT' A
#
# COMPACT_ATOMS: atom_id res chain seq x y z
N ARG A 1 15.53 8.39 0.85
CA ARG A 1 15.66 6.92 0.67
C ARG A 1 14.41 6.27 1.25
N ILE A 2 13.88 5.21 0.65
CA ILE A 2 12.59 4.59 1.05
C ILE A 2 12.58 4.19 2.53
N ALA A 3 13.69 3.66 3.06
CA ALA A 3 13.83 3.34 4.48
C ALA A 3 13.53 4.53 5.43
N ALA A 4 13.89 5.76 5.05
CA ALA A 4 13.60 6.95 5.86
C ALA A 4 12.09 7.31 5.89
N LEU A 5 11.29 6.80 4.95
CA LEU A 5 9.83 6.91 5.02
C LEU A 5 9.26 5.93 6.04
N GLY A 6 9.87 4.75 6.21
CA GLY A 6 9.47 3.76 7.21
C GLY A 6 9.56 4.29 8.64
N GLU A 7 10.57 5.12 8.94
CA GLU A 7 10.72 5.80 10.23
C GLU A 7 9.56 6.74 10.56
N ARG A 8 8.94 7.35 9.54
CA ARG A 8 7.82 8.27 9.70
C ARG A 8 6.48 7.57 9.93
N ARG A 9 6.44 6.23 9.78
CA ARG A 9 5.24 5.41 10.00
C ARG A 9 4.00 5.95 9.27
N ILE A 10 4.21 6.50 8.07
CA ILE A 10 3.11 6.99 7.25
C ILE A 10 2.33 5.78 6.74
N PRO A 11 1.01 5.69 6.98
CA PRO A 11 0.19 4.65 6.38
C PRO A 11 0.40 4.64 4.88
N THR A 12 0.75 3.48 4.33
CA THR A 12 1.05 3.36 2.89
C THR A 12 0.27 2.19 2.31
N MET A 13 -0.32 2.36 1.14
CA MET A 13 -0.94 1.24 0.42
C MET A 13 -0.12 0.96 -0.85
N ILE A 14 0.36 -0.28 -0.97
CA ILE A 14 1.15 -0.77 -2.10
C ILE A 14 0.22 -1.65 -2.94
N LEU A 15 0.00 -1.26 -4.19
CA LEU A 15 -0.85 -1.98 -5.14
C LEU A 15 0.05 -2.66 -6.17
N ALA A 16 -0.12 -3.96 -6.36
CA ALA A 16 0.70 -4.75 -7.27
C ALA A 16 -0.13 -5.78 -8.04
N TRP A 17 0.40 -6.29 -9.15
CA TRP A 17 -0.15 -7.42 -9.90
C TRP A 17 0.99 -8.20 -10.58
N PRO A 18 0.82 -9.51 -10.83
CA PRO A 18 1.85 -10.31 -11.48
C PRO A 18 2.02 -9.93 -12.96
N GLY A 19 3.23 -10.12 -13.49
CA GLY A 19 3.53 -9.91 -14.91
C GLY A 19 3.84 -8.46 -15.30
N ASP A 20 3.83 -7.51 -14.34
CA ASP A 20 4.39 -6.19 -14.57
C ASP A 20 5.93 -6.26 -14.60
N ALA A 21 6.50 -6.18 -15.80
CA ALA A 21 7.95 -6.19 -15.99
C ALA A 21 8.63 -4.90 -15.51
N ALA A 22 7.90 -3.77 -15.47
CA ALA A 22 8.42 -2.51 -14.93
C ALA A 22 8.42 -2.50 -13.39
N HIS A 23 7.47 -3.23 -12.78
CA HIS A 23 7.33 -3.34 -11.33
C HIS A 23 7.15 -4.80 -10.88
N PRO A 24 8.25 -5.58 -10.80
CA PRO A 24 8.19 -6.97 -10.32
C PRO A 24 7.62 -7.07 -8.90
N LEU A 25 6.90 -8.16 -8.61
CA LEU A 25 6.29 -8.40 -7.29
C LEU A 25 7.32 -8.35 -6.14
N ALA A 26 8.54 -8.82 -6.38
CA ALA A 26 9.62 -8.76 -5.39
C ALA A 26 9.90 -7.33 -4.90
N VAL A 27 9.72 -6.31 -5.75
CA VAL A 27 9.86 -4.91 -5.35
C VAL A 27 8.74 -4.53 -4.37
N ALA A 28 7.50 -4.94 -4.63
CA ALA A 28 6.38 -4.66 -3.74
C ALA A 28 6.53 -5.35 -2.37
N GLU A 29 7.10 -6.56 -2.36
CA GLU A 29 7.44 -7.31 -1.15
C GLU A 29 8.54 -6.61 -0.35
N GLU A 30 9.64 -6.18 -1.00
CA GLU A 30 10.71 -5.42 -0.34
C GLU A 30 10.19 -4.09 0.24
N LEU A 31 9.32 -3.39 -0.49
CA LEU A 31 8.67 -2.17 0.02
C LEU A 31 7.82 -2.44 1.27
N ARG A 32 7.12 -3.58 1.32
CA ARG A 32 6.31 -3.99 2.48
C ARG A 32 7.18 -4.23 3.72
N GLU A 33 8.40 -4.74 3.54
CA GLU A 33 9.36 -4.93 4.63
C GLU A 33 9.92 -3.59 5.13
N LEU A 34 10.23 -2.67 4.21
CA LEU A 34 10.81 -1.36 4.54
C LEU A 34 9.79 -0.37 5.14
N LEU A 35 8.50 -0.56 4.87
CA LEU A 35 7.41 0.32 5.30
C LEU A 35 6.48 -0.45 6.26
N PRO A 36 6.72 -0.42 7.59
CA PRO A 36 6.04 -1.30 8.54
C PRO A 36 4.52 -1.07 8.60
N GLU A 37 4.06 0.17 8.42
CA GLU A 37 2.65 0.57 8.38
C GLU A 37 2.03 0.43 6.97
N SER A 38 2.68 -0.30 6.07
CA SER A 38 2.15 -0.51 4.72
C SER A 38 1.23 -1.71 4.61
N HIS A 39 0.26 -1.59 3.71
CA HIS A 39 -0.63 -2.66 3.27
C HIS A 39 -0.30 -3.01 1.82
N LEU A 40 0.11 -4.25 1.57
CA LEU A 40 0.33 -4.77 0.23
C LEU A 40 -0.93 -5.48 -0.26
N LEU A 41 -1.47 -5.05 -1.39
CA LEU A 41 -2.56 -5.71 -2.10
C LEU A 41 -2.10 -6.15 -3.48
N CYS A 42 -2.00 -7.47 -3.69
CA CYS A 42 -1.67 -8.05 -4.99
C CYS A 42 -2.93 -8.52 -5.72
N ALA A 43 -3.33 -7.81 -6.78
CA ALA A 43 -4.39 -8.25 -7.68
C ALA A 43 -3.93 -9.47 -8.49
N GLN A 44 -4.78 -10.50 -8.61
CA GLN A 44 -4.50 -11.68 -9.44
C GLN A 44 -5.30 -11.65 -10.75
N THR A 45 -6.36 -10.86 -10.78
CA THR A 45 -7.28 -10.74 -11.92
C THR A 45 -7.63 -9.28 -12.21
N PRO A 46 -8.11 -8.96 -13.43
CA PRO A 46 -8.67 -7.64 -13.71
C PRO A 46 -9.86 -7.25 -12.83
N GLU A 47 -10.61 -8.23 -12.31
CA GLU A 47 -11.69 -7.96 -11.33
C GLU A 47 -11.13 -7.45 -10.01
N ASP A 48 -10.00 -7.98 -9.55
CA ASP A 48 -9.34 -7.48 -8.33
C ASP A 48 -8.90 -6.02 -8.50
N VAL A 49 -8.39 -5.66 -9.68
CA VAL A 49 -8.01 -4.27 -10.01
C VAL A 49 -9.23 -3.36 -10.03
N ARG A 50 -10.38 -3.82 -10.55
CA ARG A 50 -11.63 -3.03 -10.55
C ARG A 50 -12.09 -2.63 -9.15
N ARG A 51 -11.72 -3.39 -8.12
CA ARG A 51 -12.07 -3.10 -6.72
C ARG A 51 -11.18 -2.02 -6.09
N TRP A 52 -10.07 -1.65 -6.73
CA TRP A 52 -9.10 -0.72 -6.15
C TRP A 52 -9.67 0.65 -5.77
N PRO A 53 -10.51 1.33 -6.57
CA PRO A 53 -11.04 2.64 -6.19
C PRO A 53 -11.74 2.63 -4.82
N ASP A 54 -12.54 1.59 -4.53
CA ASP A 54 -13.24 1.44 -3.25
C ASP A 54 -12.28 1.13 -2.09
N LEU A 55 -11.28 0.29 -2.35
CA LEU A 55 -10.24 -0.05 -1.38
C LEU A 55 -9.36 1.16 -1.04
N ILE A 56 -8.95 1.93 -2.06
CA ILE A 56 -8.22 3.20 -1.91
C ILE A 56 -9.05 4.18 -1.08
N GLY A 57 -10.32 4.38 -1.45
CA GLY A 57 -11.20 5.30 -0.72
C GLY A 57 -11.38 4.89 0.75
N SER A 58 -11.47 3.59 1.02
CA SER A 58 -11.57 3.07 2.40
C SER A 58 -10.28 3.29 3.16
N PHE A 59 -9.13 2.98 2.56
CA PHE A 59 -7.81 3.22 3.15
C PHE A 59 -7.59 4.69 3.54
N ILE A 60 -7.93 5.65 2.66
CA ILE A 60 -7.79 7.09 2.93
C ILE A 60 -8.64 7.48 4.16
N ARG A 61 -9.90 7.06 4.21
CA ARG A 61 -10.79 7.37 5.35
C ARG A 61 -10.27 6.79 6.67
N GLU A 62 -9.73 5.57 6.66
CA GLU A 62 -9.15 4.98 7.88
C GLU A 62 -7.85 5.69 8.30
N ALA A 63 -6.99 6.07 7.35
CA ALA A 63 -5.77 6.81 7.62
C ALA A 63 -6.06 8.22 8.20
N GLU A 64 -7.11 8.89 7.72
CA GLU A 64 -7.59 10.15 8.29
C GLU A 64 -8.03 9.97 9.75
N LYS A 65 -8.85 8.96 10.05
CA LYS A 65 -9.29 8.70 11.44
C LYS A 65 -8.12 8.45 12.38
N ALA A 66 -7.16 7.61 11.98
CA ALA A 66 -5.98 7.31 12.78
C ALA A 66 -5.16 8.59 13.12
N SER A 67 -5.16 9.57 12.22
CA SER A 67 -4.49 10.85 12.41
C SER A 67 -5.20 11.76 13.44
N HIS A 68 -6.53 11.65 13.56
CA HIS A 68 -7.33 12.49 14.47
C HIS A 68 -7.47 11.93 15.89
N VAL A 69 -7.14 10.66 16.13
CA VAL A 69 -7.18 10.03 17.46
C VAL A 69 -5.99 10.43 18.34
N THR A 70 -4.96 11.08 17.78
CA THR A 70 -3.70 11.42 18.49
C THR A 70 -3.64 12.88 18.98
N THR A 71 -4.75 13.62 19.05
CA THR A 71 -4.80 14.99 19.61
C THR A 71 -5.47 15.04 20.98
#